data_AF-A0AAE6XU61-F1
#
_entry.id   AF-A0AAE6XU61-F1
#
_cell.length_a   1.000
_cell.length_b   1.000
_cell.length_c   1.000
_cell.angle_alpha   90.00
_cell.angle_beta   90.00
_cell.angle_gamma   90.00
#
_symmetry.space_group_name_H-M   'P 1'
#
loop_
_entity.id
_entity.type
_entity.pdbx_description
1 polymer ?
#
loop_
_entity_poly.entity_id
_entity_poly.type
_entity_poly.pdbx_seq_one_letter_code
_entity_poly.pdbx_strand_id
1 'polypeptide(L)' 'MNEGVSGGPLFAGDDANAPQLANVAERYGDYSHVLGPIWQGTEKSVYDTVAVITG' A
#
# COMPACT_ATOMS: atom_id res chain seq x y z
N MET A 1 4.55 -5.91 -14.61
CA MET A 1 4.95 -6.54 -13.32
C MET A 1 4.72 -8.04 -13.35
N ASN A 2 5.61 -8.84 -12.72
CA ASN A 2 5.43 -10.29 -12.52
C ASN A 2 4.37 -10.56 -11.44
N GLU A 3 3.76 -11.74 -11.44
CA GLU A 3 2.88 -12.21 -10.35
C GLU A 3 3.61 -12.19 -8.99
N GLY A 4 2.87 -11.96 -7.90
CA GLY A 4 3.40 -11.96 -6.53
C GLY A 4 3.72 -10.59 -5.90
N VAL A 5 3.49 -9.47 -6.61
CA VAL A 5 3.77 -8.11 -6.09
C VAL A 5 2.56 -7.47 -5.38
N SER A 6 1.37 -8.08 -5.48
CA SER A 6 0.15 -7.60 -4.82
C SER A 6 0.30 -7.60 -3.30
N GLY A 7 -0.15 -6.51 -2.66
CA GLY A 7 0.05 -6.29 -1.22
C GLY A 7 1.38 -5.62 -0.86
N GLY A 8 2.29 -5.42 -1.83
CA GLY A 8 3.54 -4.70 -1.61
C GLY A 8 3.32 -3.22 -1.22
N PRO A 9 4.26 -2.61 -0.49
CA PRO A 9 4.11 -1.24 0.00
C PRO A 9 4.34 -0.20 -1.10
N LEU A 10 3.61 0.91 -1.02
CA LEU A 10 3.83 2.13 -1.80
C LEU A 10 4.23 3.25 -0.84
N PHE A 11 5.49 3.69 -0.93
CA PHE A 11 6.07 4.69 -0.06
C PHE A 11 5.99 6.09 -0.66
N ALA A 12 5.98 7.10 0.20
CA ALA A 12 6.07 8.50 -0.22
C ALA A 12 7.47 8.83 -0.74
N GLY A 13 7.57 9.26 -2.00
CA GLY A 13 8.86 9.60 -2.62
C GLY A 13 9.64 8.36 -3.08
N ASP A 14 10.97 8.41 -2.95
CA ASP A 14 11.90 7.40 -3.50
C ASP A 14 12.75 6.71 -2.40
N ASP A 15 12.25 6.69 -1.16
CA ASP A 15 12.93 6.06 -0.03
C ASP A 15 12.06 4.93 0.56
N ALA A 16 12.66 3.75 0.72
CA ALA A 16 12.01 2.59 1.32
C ALA A 16 11.75 2.74 2.83
N ASN A 17 12.36 3.73 3.47
CA ASN A 17 12.10 4.09 4.87
C ASN A 17 11.04 5.19 5.03
N ALA A 18 10.53 5.73 3.93
CA ALA A 18 9.50 6.75 3.98
C ALA A 18 8.14 6.16 4.42
N PRO A 19 7.19 7.00 4.88
CA PRO A 19 5.85 6.54 5.23
C PRO A 19 5.17 5.81 4.07
N GLN A 20 4.57 4.65 4.37
CA GLN A 20 3.70 3.94 3.44
C GLN A 20 2.35 4.66 3.35
N LEU A 21 1.88 4.92 2.13
CA LEU A 21 0.62 5.64 1.87
C LEU A 21 -0.41 4.79 1.13
N ALA A 22 0.00 3.66 0.56
CA ALA A 22 -0.87 2.74 -0.16
C ALA A 22 -0.22 1.36 -0.22
N ASN A 23 -0.94 0.40 -0.77
CA ASN A 23 -0.44 -0.92 -1.14
C ASN A 23 -0.80 -1.22 -2.59
N VAL A 24 0.02 -2.01 -3.25
CA VAL A 24 -0.25 -2.48 -4.61
C VAL A 24 -1.53 -3.33 -4.60
N ALA A 25 -2.56 -2.88 -5.30
CA ALA A 25 -3.85 -3.57 -5.41
C ALA A 25 -4.09 -4.07 -6.83
N GLU A 26 -3.83 -3.22 -7.83
CA GLU A 26 -4.18 -3.48 -9.23
C GLU A 26 -3.04 -3.09 -10.19
N ARG A 27 -3.24 -3.45 -11.45
CA ARG A 27 -2.35 -3.12 -12.56
C ARG A 27 -3.14 -2.32 -13.59
N TYR A 28 -2.50 -1.31 -14.16
CA TYR A 28 -3.06 -0.71 -15.35
C TYR A 28 -2.89 -1.66 -16.55
N GLY A 29 -3.84 -1.65 -17.49
CA GLY A 29 -3.91 -2.64 -18.57
C GLY A 29 -2.70 -2.66 -19.51
N ASP A 30 -1.85 -1.63 -19.46
CA ASP A 30 -0.60 -1.53 -20.21
C ASP A 30 0.61 -2.18 -19.51
N TYR A 31 0.41 -2.75 -18.31
CA TYR A 31 1.44 -3.42 -17.50
C TYR A 31 2.61 -2.54 -17.02
N SER A 32 2.58 -1.24 -17.31
CA SER A 32 3.64 -0.29 -16.98
C SER A 32 3.38 0.48 -15.68
N HIS A 33 2.14 0.48 -15.21
CA HIS A 33 1.74 1.17 -13.98
C HIS A 33 1.15 0.22 -12.94
N VAL A 34 1.39 0.56 -11.69
CA VAL A 34 0.86 -0.12 -10.51
C VAL A 34 -0.10 0.82 -9.82
N LEU A 35 -1.25 0.29 -9.42
CA LEU A 35 -2.32 1.06 -8.80
C LEU A 35 -2.55 0.56 -7.38
N GLY A 36 -2.80 1.49 -6.47
CA GLY A 36 -3.12 1.22 -5.09
C GLY A 36 -4.08 2.28 -4.54
N PRO A 37 -5.02 1.91 -3.65
CA PRO A 37 -5.85 2.90 -2.99
C PRO A 37 -4.98 3.75 -2.08
N ILE A 38 -5.05 5.08 -2.23
CA ILE A 38 -4.48 5.98 -1.23
C ILE A 38 -5.22 5.71 0.08
N TRP A 39 -4.47 5.39 1.13
CA TRP A 39 -5.05 5.13 2.45
C TRP A 39 -5.68 6.40 3.01
N GLN A 40 -6.91 6.26 3.49
CA GLN A 40 -7.68 7.34 4.10
C GLN A 40 -8.15 6.93 5.50
N GLY A 41 -9.24 7.53 5.98
CA GLY A 41 -9.71 7.32 7.35
C GLY A 41 -10.02 5.86 7.70
N THR A 42 -10.57 5.09 6.76
CA THR A 42 -10.91 3.68 6.98
C THR A 42 -9.67 2.81 7.18
N GLU A 43 -8.69 2.92 6.27
CA GLU A 43 -7.44 2.15 6.35
C GLU A 43 -6.65 2.52 7.60
N LYS A 44 -6.64 3.81 7.96
CA LYS A 44 -6.06 4.27 9.22
C LYS A 44 -6.77 3.67 10.44
N SER A 45 -8.09 3.67 10.46
CA SER A 45 -8.86 3.11 11.59
C SER A 45 -8.60 1.62 11.76
N VAL A 46 -8.48 0.86 10.66
CA VAL A 46 -8.15 -0.57 10.71
C VAL A 46 -6.72 -0.76 11.21
N TYR A 47 -5.76 0.00 10.69
CA TYR A 47 -4.37 -0.04 11.16
C TYR A 47 -4.27 0.23 12.66
N ASP A 48 -4.86 1.32 13.14
CA ASP A 48 -4.83 1.68 14.56
C ASP A 48 -5.46 0.58 15.44
N THR A 49 -6.58 -0.01 14.99
CA THR A 49 -7.23 -1.12 15.70
C THR A 49 -6.33 -2.35 15.79
N VAL A 50 -5.71 -2.74 14.68
CA VAL A 50 -4.83 -3.91 14.63
C VAL A 50 -3.56 -3.66 15.44
N ALA A 51 -2.97 -2.47 15.33
CA ALA A 51 -1.77 -2.10 16.08
C ALA A 51 -1.98 -2.18 17.60
N VAL A 52 -3.16 -1.83 18.10
CA VAL A 52 -3.53 -1.99 19.52
C VAL A 52 -3.64 -3.46 19.92
N ILE A 53 -4.09 -4.33 19.02
CA ILE A 53 -4.25 -5.77 19.30
C ILE A 53 -2.91 -6.50 19.27
N THR A 54 -1.98 -6.09 18.41
CA THR A 54 -0.69 -6.75 18.19
C THR A 54 0.48 -6.11 18.96
N GLY A 55 0.23 -5.02 19.69
CA GLY A 55 1.23 -4.22 20.41
C GLY A 55 1.51 -4.66 21.83
#